data_AF-A0AAV2WNK5-F1
#
_entry.id   AF-A0AAV2WNK5-F1
#
_cell.length_a   1.000
_cell.length_b   1.000
_cell.length_c   1.000
_cell.angle_alpha   90.00
_cell.angle_beta   90.00
_cell.angle_gamma   90.00
#
_symmetry.space_group_name_H-M   'P 1'
#
loop_
_entity.id
_entity.type
_entity.pdbx_description
1 polymer ?
#
loop_
_entity_poly.entity_id
_entity_poly.type
_entity_poly.pdbx_seq_one_letter_code
_entity_poly.pdbx_strand_id
1 'polypeptide(L)'
;MADAGAVSGPDDHDRDAAVDTDRPSTGRVATRAQTLPDDNPLAEAAVARAEPVALPAPTDEKSTAHGDIGKWMLTPAGQISDWGGKQHDGRTLLEAVNVIIVDPRSTTPGQAGRRLNQAMFASGFPAQPLHSFGFQGRIDDVTYGQQPGGVLVSYSDDFFLRENNHGRMFGPDPIETATGFVWSGAFSTERVEFAGWVPGHSYVSSNQARDSLATALVRSGQATFGGLVALDNAYQSLTSTTGDHDGFAVVLVLTGVGGPSRREMLVSTRGGVTSGIMAASVTAERTCPVLPSTSVGLTQCRPDGPVVAIPARRSLDRTF
;
A
#
# COMPACT_ATOMS: atom_id res chain seq x y z
N MET A 1 -60.38 9.58 -29.92
CA MET A 1 -60.20 10.30 -31.20
C MET A 1 -58.76 10.06 -31.60
N ALA A 2 -58.47 8.96 -32.31
CA ALA A 2 -58.51 8.82 -33.78
C ALA A 2 -57.40 9.68 -34.43
N ASP A 3 -56.56 9.24 -35.35
CA ASP A 3 -56.49 8.06 -36.25
C ASP A 3 -55.04 8.03 -36.80
N ALA A 4 -54.30 6.92 -36.80
CA ALA A 4 -54.14 5.91 -37.87
C ALA A 4 -53.48 6.37 -39.19
N GLY A 5 -52.57 5.52 -39.70
CA GLY A 5 -51.99 5.62 -41.03
C GLY A 5 -50.87 4.61 -41.28
N ALA A 6 -51.23 3.35 -41.54
CA ALA A 6 -50.37 2.25 -41.97
C ALA A 6 -50.60 1.92 -43.46
N VAL A 7 -49.58 1.38 -44.15
CA VAL A 7 -49.60 0.62 -45.43
C VAL A 7 -48.27 -0.19 -45.44
N SER A 8 -48.15 -1.54 -45.35
CA SER A 8 -48.67 -2.72 -46.07
C SER A 8 -48.27 -2.80 -47.56
N GLY A 9 -47.15 -3.45 -47.93
CA GLY A 9 -47.09 -4.83 -48.49
C GLY A 9 -47.05 -4.79 -50.05
N PRO A 10 -47.03 -5.91 -50.80
CA PRO A 10 -46.53 -7.27 -50.51
C PRO A 10 -45.82 -7.97 -51.74
N ASP A 11 -45.47 -9.26 -51.59
CA ASP A 11 -45.47 -10.39 -52.58
C ASP A 11 -44.62 -10.29 -53.89
N ASP A 12 -44.19 -11.35 -54.60
CA ASP A 12 -44.06 -12.81 -54.48
C ASP A 12 -43.32 -13.29 -55.76
N HIS A 13 -43.06 -14.61 -55.86
CA HIS A 13 -42.88 -15.44 -57.07
C HIS A 13 -41.47 -15.48 -57.72
N ASP A 14 -40.95 -16.59 -58.25
CA ASP A 14 -41.36 -17.99 -58.47
C ASP A 14 -40.09 -18.70 -59.02
N ARG A 15 -39.69 -19.90 -58.57
CA ARG A 15 -39.96 -21.27 -59.09
C ARG A 15 -39.08 -21.79 -60.25
N ASP A 16 -38.99 -23.12 -60.25
CA ASP A 16 -38.53 -24.10 -61.26
C ASP A 16 -37.06 -24.57 -61.15
N ALA A 17 -36.67 -25.85 -61.23
CA ALA A 17 -37.30 -27.19 -61.33
C ALA A 17 -36.17 -28.23 -61.10
N ALA A 18 -36.30 -29.24 -60.23
CA ALA A 18 -36.63 -30.67 -60.46
C ALA A 18 -35.60 -31.57 -61.21
N VAL A 19 -35.47 -32.82 -60.68
CA VAL A 19 -34.84 -34.06 -61.21
C VAL A 19 -33.31 -34.16 -60.96
N ASP A 20 -32.72 -35.16 -60.29
CA ASP A 20 -32.88 -36.62 -60.43
C ASP A 20 -32.38 -37.43 -59.19
N THR A 21 -32.81 -38.68 -59.16
CA THR A 21 -32.56 -39.85 -58.29
C THR A 21 -31.22 -39.96 -57.56
N ASP A 22 -31.21 -40.42 -56.30
CA ASP A 22 -31.02 -41.86 -55.97
C ASP A 22 -31.03 -42.12 -54.44
N ARG A 23 -31.64 -43.23 -54.02
CA ARG A 23 -31.60 -43.81 -52.65
C ARG A 23 -31.35 -45.30 -52.89
N PRO A 24 -30.47 -46.00 -52.14
CA PRO A 24 -30.74 -46.24 -50.72
C PRO A 24 -29.50 -46.48 -49.82
N SER A 25 -29.65 -46.35 -48.50
CA SER A 25 -29.26 -47.41 -47.54
C SER A 25 -29.46 -46.93 -46.10
N THR A 26 -30.37 -47.58 -45.40
CA THR A 26 -30.50 -47.56 -43.95
C THR A 26 -29.51 -48.57 -43.37
N GLY A 27 -28.40 -48.09 -42.81
CA GLY A 27 -27.43 -48.89 -42.07
C GLY A 27 -27.04 -48.17 -40.78
N ARG A 28 -27.85 -48.33 -39.73
CA ARG A 28 -27.57 -47.79 -38.39
C ARG A 28 -26.50 -48.68 -37.75
N VAL A 29 -25.25 -48.22 -37.76
CA VAL A 29 -24.13 -48.83 -37.06
C VAL A 29 -24.38 -48.70 -35.56
N ALA A 30 -24.51 -49.85 -34.88
CA ALA A 30 -24.49 -49.93 -33.43
C ALA A 30 -23.04 -49.75 -32.95
N THR A 31 -22.70 -48.58 -32.41
CA THR A 31 -21.48 -48.40 -31.63
C THR A 31 -21.71 -48.96 -30.22
N ARG A 32 -21.12 -50.13 -30.00
CA ARG A 32 -20.96 -50.79 -28.71
C ARG A 32 -20.16 -49.87 -27.78
N ALA A 33 -20.80 -49.37 -26.73
CA ALA A 33 -20.13 -48.77 -25.59
C ALA A 33 -19.22 -49.83 -24.95
N GLN A 34 -17.91 -49.63 -25.05
CA GLN A 34 -16.94 -50.28 -24.17
C GLN A 34 -16.78 -49.37 -22.96
N THR A 35 -17.37 -49.77 -21.84
CA THR A 35 -17.01 -49.30 -20.51
C THR A 35 -15.58 -49.75 -20.22
N LEU A 36 -14.65 -48.81 -20.19
CA LEU A 36 -13.33 -48.99 -19.59
C LEU A 36 -13.48 -48.83 -18.06
N PRO A 37 -12.85 -49.68 -17.23
CA PRO A 37 -12.84 -49.48 -15.79
C PRO A 37 -12.01 -48.25 -15.42
N ASP A 38 -12.62 -47.33 -14.67
CA ASP A 38 -12.04 -46.11 -14.09
C ASP A 38 -11.11 -46.42 -12.90
N ASP A 39 -10.13 -47.29 -13.10
CA ASP A 39 -9.07 -47.54 -12.11
C ASP A 39 -7.80 -46.81 -12.53
N ASN A 40 -7.79 -45.48 -12.39
CA ASN A 40 -6.56 -44.71 -12.46
C ASN A 40 -6.05 -44.37 -11.03
N PRO A 41 -5.27 -45.25 -10.39
CA PRO A 41 -4.73 -45.01 -9.04
C PRO A 41 -3.75 -43.81 -8.97
N LEU A 42 -3.41 -43.19 -10.10
CA LEU A 42 -2.59 -41.98 -10.15
C LEU A 42 -3.41 -40.69 -10.01
N ALA A 43 -4.73 -40.73 -10.19
CA ALA A 43 -5.61 -39.58 -9.98
C ALA A 43 -5.94 -39.38 -8.48
N GLU A 44 -6.06 -40.47 -7.70
CA GLU A 44 -6.26 -40.41 -6.25
C GLU A 44 -4.96 -40.13 -5.47
N ALA A 45 -3.79 -40.54 -6.00
CA ALA A 45 -2.50 -40.28 -5.36
C ALA A 45 -1.98 -38.83 -5.56
N ALA A 46 -2.58 -38.06 -6.46
CA ALA A 46 -2.22 -36.66 -6.75
C ALA A 46 -2.99 -35.64 -5.89
N VAL A 47 -3.82 -36.09 -4.93
CA VAL A 47 -4.13 -35.32 -3.72
C VAL A 47 -2.91 -35.38 -2.81
N ALA A 48 -1.76 -35.00 -3.37
CA ALA A 48 -0.51 -34.83 -2.67
C ALA A 48 -0.79 -33.89 -1.52
N ARG A 49 -0.48 -34.37 -0.31
CA ARG A 49 -0.51 -33.64 0.95
C ARG A 49 0.00 -32.22 0.73
N ALA A 50 -0.92 -31.27 0.56
CA ALA A 50 -0.60 -29.87 0.79
C ALA A 50 -0.14 -29.82 2.25
N GLU A 51 1.10 -29.42 2.47
CA GLU A 51 1.57 -29.03 3.79
C GLU A 51 0.49 -28.12 4.40
N PRO A 52 0.04 -28.37 5.64
CA PRO A 52 -0.96 -27.52 6.25
C PRO A 52 -0.42 -26.09 6.24
N VAL A 53 -1.13 -25.19 5.56
CA VAL A 53 -0.75 -23.77 5.54
C VAL A 53 -0.69 -23.32 6.99
N ALA A 54 0.50 -22.93 7.44
CA ALA A 54 0.70 -22.46 8.80
C ALA A 54 -0.29 -21.31 9.08
N LEU A 55 -0.96 -21.38 10.23
CA LEU A 55 -1.93 -20.36 10.60
C LEU A 55 -1.20 -19.02 10.81
N PRO A 56 -1.69 -17.91 10.23
CA PRO A 56 -1.13 -16.59 10.45
C PRO A 56 -1.10 -16.25 11.94
N ALA A 57 0.05 -15.77 12.41
CA ALA A 57 0.22 -15.28 13.77
C ALA A 57 0.51 -13.76 13.76
N PRO A 58 0.03 -12.99 14.74
CA PRO A 58 0.35 -11.56 14.85
C PRO A 58 1.84 -11.24 14.94
N THR A 59 2.66 -12.22 15.32
CA THR A 59 4.12 -12.11 15.44
C THR A 59 4.86 -12.56 14.19
N ASP A 60 4.17 -12.93 13.10
CA ASP A 60 4.85 -13.33 11.88
C ASP A 60 5.62 -12.15 11.31
N GLU A 61 6.92 -12.36 11.13
CA GLU A 61 7.84 -11.42 10.53
C GLU A 61 8.62 -12.11 9.39
N LYS A 62 9.18 -11.31 8.51
CA LYS A 62 10.09 -11.77 7.46
C LYS A 62 11.36 -10.94 7.50
N SER A 63 12.51 -11.60 7.59
CA SER A 63 13.80 -10.93 7.47
C SER A 63 14.01 -10.38 6.07
N THR A 64 14.35 -9.09 6.00
CA THR A 64 14.62 -8.35 4.78
C THR A 64 15.93 -7.57 4.90
N ALA A 65 16.36 -6.91 3.83
CA ALA A 65 17.47 -5.95 3.88
C ALA A 65 17.15 -4.67 4.68
N HIS A 66 15.93 -4.53 5.18
CA HIS A 66 15.41 -3.36 5.87
C HIS A 66 14.93 -3.68 7.30
N GLY A 67 15.34 -4.82 7.86
CA GLY A 67 14.87 -5.35 9.14
C GLY A 67 13.91 -6.53 8.98
N ASP A 68 13.51 -7.09 10.10
CA ASP A 68 12.45 -8.09 10.22
C ASP A 68 11.09 -7.37 10.14
N ILE A 69 10.41 -7.52 9.00
CA ILE A 69 9.17 -6.79 8.72
C ILE A 69 7.97 -7.65 9.12
N GLY A 70 7.10 -7.10 9.98
CA GLY A 70 5.81 -7.69 10.32
C GLY A 70 4.95 -7.92 9.09
N LYS A 71 4.34 -9.10 9.00
CA LYS A 71 3.51 -9.49 7.85
C LYS A 71 2.12 -8.84 7.84
N TRP A 72 1.65 -8.38 9.00
CA TRP A 72 0.24 -8.06 9.23
C TRP A 72 0.05 -6.66 9.83
N MET A 73 -1.04 -5.99 9.45
CA MET A 73 -1.60 -4.92 10.26
C MET A 73 -2.25 -5.53 11.50
N LEU A 74 -2.02 -4.91 12.65
CA LEU A 74 -2.53 -5.35 13.94
C LEU A 74 -3.57 -4.37 14.48
N THR A 75 -4.58 -4.92 15.15
CA THR A 75 -5.56 -4.17 15.95
C THR A 75 -4.90 -3.58 17.20
N PRO A 76 -5.55 -2.64 17.93
CA PRO A 76 -5.04 -2.15 19.20
C PRO A 76 -4.78 -3.24 20.26
N ALA A 77 -5.46 -4.40 20.13
CA ALA A 77 -5.28 -5.56 20.99
C ALA A 77 -4.15 -6.50 20.52
N GLY A 78 -3.40 -6.12 19.49
CA GLY A 78 -2.28 -6.91 18.95
C GLY A 78 -2.70 -8.16 18.17
N GLN A 79 -3.97 -8.27 17.76
CA GLN A 79 -4.44 -9.34 16.86
C GLN A 79 -4.31 -8.90 15.40
N ILE A 80 -4.18 -9.86 14.47
CA ILE A 80 -4.23 -9.56 13.02
C ILE A 80 -5.57 -8.86 12.72
N SER A 81 -5.50 -7.75 12.00
CA SER A 81 -6.69 -7.00 11.61
C SER A 81 -7.48 -7.71 10.52
N ASP A 82 -8.80 -7.67 10.63
CA ASP A 82 -9.77 -8.43 9.82
C ASP A 82 -10.66 -7.53 8.95
N TRP A 83 -10.14 -6.37 8.55
CA TRP A 83 -10.86 -5.37 7.75
C TRP A 83 -12.18 -4.91 8.40
N GLY A 84 -12.18 -4.80 9.74
CA GLY A 84 -13.35 -4.40 10.53
C GLY A 84 -14.42 -5.49 10.63
N GLY A 85 -14.03 -6.76 10.62
CA GLY A 85 -14.91 -7.94 10.67
C GLY A 85 -15.65 -8.24 9.37
N LYS A 86 -15.33 -7.52 8.28
CA LYS A 86 -15.98 -7.69 6.98
C LYS A 86 -15.38 -8.88 6.24
N GLN A 87 -16.21 -9.54 5.44
CA GLN A 87 -15.82 -10.72 4.68
C GLN A 87 -15.56 -10.38 3.20
N HIS A 88 -14.64 -11.11 2.60
CA HIS A 88 -14.40 -11.14 1.17
C HIS A 88 -14.62 -12.58 0.67
N ASP A 89 -15.55 -12.76 -0.27
CA ASP A 89 -15.98 -14.09 -0.75
C ASP A 89 -16.31 -15.09 0.37
N GLY A 90 -17.02 -14.62 1.40
CA GLY A 90 -17.43 -15.45 2.56
C GLY A 90 -16.30 -15.80 3.53
N ARG A 91 -15.12 -15.20 3.38
CA ARG A 91 -13.93 -15.46 4.20
C ARG A 91 -13.51 -14.20 4.96
N THR A 92 -12.91 -14.37 6.13
CA THR A 92 -12.29 -13.28 6.88
C THR A 92 -11.16 -12.65 6.07
N LEU A 93 -11.21 -11.33 5.86
CA LEU A 93 -10.19 -10.60 5.10
C LEU A 93 -9.09 -10.11 6.04
N LEU A 94 -7.89 -10.68 5.94
CA LEU A 94 -6.73 -10.27 6.73
C LEU A 94 -6.01 -9.09 6.07
N GLU A 95 -5.65 -8.08 6.85
CA GLU A 95 -4.92 -6.90 6.34
C GLU A 95 -3.40 -7.13 6.35
N ALA A 96 -2.86 -7.46 5.18
CA ALA A 96 -1.44 -7.74 4.97
C ALA A 96 -0.60 -6.46 4.76
N VAL A 97 0.63 -6.46 5.28
CA VAL A 97 1.64 -5.44 4.94
C VAL A 97 2.04 -5.58 3.48
N ASN A 98 1.96 -4.48 2.72
CA ASN A 98 2.22 -4.44 1.28
C ASN A 98 3.07 -3.24 0.85
N VAL A 99 3.55 -2.43 1.78
CA VAL A 99 4.43 -1.27 1.52
C VAL A 99 5.57 -1.23 2.54
N ILE A 100 6.77 -0.93 2.07
CA ILE A 100 7.94 -0.58 2.88
C ILE A 100 8.44 0.78 2.40
N ILE A 101 8.61 1.74 3.31
CA ILE A 101 9.21 3.05 3.01
C ILE A 101 10.53 3.19 3.75
N VAL A 102 11.60 3.49 3.02
CA VAL A 102 12.94 3.74 3.54
C VAL A 102 13.22 5.25 3.51
N ASP A 103 13.55 5.83 4.65
CA ASP A 103 14.04 7.20 4.78
C ASP A 103 15.54 7.22 5.15
N PRO A 104 16.44 7.30 4.15
CA PRO A 104 17.88 7.19 4.41
C PRO A 104 18.50 8.46 5.01
N ARG A 105 17.74 9.56 5.16
CA ARG A 105 18.29 10.87 5.52
C ARG A 105 17.80 11.41 6.86
N SER A 106 16.79 10.80 7.46
CA SER A 106 16.37 11.19 8.80
C SER A 106 17.36 10.70 9.84
N THR A 107 17.68 11.57 10.79
CA THR A 107 18.57 11.23 11.92
C THR A 107 17.81 11.10 13.24
N THR A 108 16.50 11.39 13.23
CA THR A 108 15.62 11.22 14.39
C THR A 108 14.25 10.67 13.97
N PRO A 109 13.55 9.92 14.84
CA PRO A 109 12.20 9.43 14.56
C PRO A 109 11.22 10.56 14.19
N GLY A 110 11.31 11.70 14.88
CA GLY A 110 10.47 12.85 14.59
C GLY A 110 10.73 13.48 13.23
N GLN A 111 11.98 13.44 12.73
CA GLN A 111 12.30 13.88 11.37
C GLN A 111 11.73 12.92 10.33
N ALA A 112 11.86 11.61 10.56
CA ALA A 112 11.30 10.58 9.70
C ALA A 112 9.78 10.74 9.59
N GLY A 113 9.08 10.93 10.71
CA GLY A 113 7.64 11.15 10.73
C GLY A 113 7.20 12.39 9.95
N ARG A 114 7.95 13.49 10.06
CA ARG A 114 7.67 14.71 9.26
C ARG A 114 7.88 14.47 7.77
N ARG A 115 8.94 13.75 7.39
CA ARG A 115 9.27 13.46 6.00
C ARG A 115 8.28 12.49 5.36
N LEU A 116 7.84 11.46 6.08
CA LEU A 116 6.75 10.58 5.65
C LEU A 116 5.49 11.40 5.37
N ASN A 117 5.00 12.16 6.36
CA ASN A 117 3.79 12.96 6.22
C ASN A 117 3.86 13.96 5.05
N GLN A 118 5.02 14.61 4.87
CA GLN A 118 5.24 15.51 3.75
C GLN A 118 5.19 14.78 2.40
N ALA A 119 5.85 13.62 2.30
CA ALA A 119 5.87 12.82 1.08
C ALA A 119 4.45 12.34 0.72
N MET A 120 3.72 11.80 1.69
CA MET A 120 2.34 11.33 1.52
C MET A 120 1.40 12.46 1.07
N PHE A 121 1.47 13.63 1.73
CA PHE A 121 0.69 14.79 1.33
C PHE A 121 1.02 15.25 -0.10
N ALA A 122 2.32 15.38 -0.41
CA ALA A 122 2.78 15.85 -1.72
C ALA A 122 2.48 14.84 -2.85
N SER A 123 2.32 13.56 -2.55
CA SER A 123 1.89 12.53 -3.49
C SER A 123 0.38 12.38 -3.60
N GLY A 124 -0.42 13.22 -2.92
CA GLY A 124 -1.88 13.14 -2.99
C GLY A 124 -2.51 12.09 -2.07
N PHE A 125 -1.78 11.60 -1.06
CA PHE A 125 -2.29 10.75 0.01
C PHE A 125 -2.24 11.49 1.36
N PRO A 126 -2.95 12.62 1.52
CA PRO A 126 -2.99 13.33 2.80
C PRO A 126 -3.64 12.48 3.89
N ALA A 127 -3.46 12.89 5.14
CA ALA A 127 -4.27 12.37 6.24
C ALA A 127 -5.74 12.79 6.05
N GLN A 128 -6.64 11.82 5.87
CA GLN A 128 -8.07 12.03 5.67
C GLN A 128 -8.86 11.57 6.90
N PRO A 129 -9.88 12.33 7.34
CA PRO A 129 -10.71 11.96 8.49
C PRO A 129 -11.70 10.83 8.13
N LEU A 130 -12.43 10.34 9.14
CA LEU A 130 -13.52 9.35 9.03
C LEU A 130 -13.07 7.93 8.67
N HIS A 131 -11.88 7.54 9.12
CA HIS A 131 -11.36 6.18 8.98
C HIS A 131 -11.20 5.49 10.34
N SER A 132 -11.15 4.16 10.41
CA SER A 132 -10.79 3.48 11.66
C SER A 132 -9.34 3.78 12.06
N PHE A 133 -9.04 3.75 13.37
CA PHE A 133 -7.76 4.16 13.94
C PHE A 133 -7.29 3.25 15.08
N GLY A 134 -6.04 3.44 15.52
CA GLY A 134 -5.42 2.71 16.63
C GLY A 134 -4.64 1.46 16.20
N PHE A 135 -4.45 1.27 14.89
CA PHE A 135 -3.73 0.13 14.35
C PHE A 135 -2.24 0.18 14.67
N GLN A 136 -1.63 -0.98 14.58
CA GLN A 136 -0.23 -1.22 14.87
C GLN A 136 0.40 -2.07 13.77
N GLY A 137 1.73 -2.06 13.70
CA GLY A 137 2.52 -2.96 12.87
C GLY A 137 3.85 -3.24 13.56
N ARG A 138 4.56 -4.26 13.09
CA ARG A 138 5.83 -4.70 13.71
C ARG A 138 7.01 -4.52 12.78
N ILE A 139 8.14 -4.12 13.36
CA ILE A 139 9.47 -4.09 12.72
C ILE A 139 10.48 -4.46 13.81
N ASP A 140 11.37 -5.42 13.56
CA ASP A 140 12.42 -5.88 14.47
C ASP A 140 11.89 -6.23 15.88
N ASP A 141 10.83 -7.04 15.94
CA ASP A 141 10.10 -7.39 17.18
C ASP A 141 9.46 -6.20 17.95
N VAL A 142 9.53 -4.99 17.43
CA VAL A 142 8.96 -3.79 18.05
C VAL A 142 7.62 -3.45 17.42
N THR A 143 6.60 -3.27 18.27
CA THR A 143 5.27 -2.82 17.84
C THR A 143 5.20 -1.29 17.76
N TYR A 144 4.84 -0.80 16.58
CA TYR A 144 4.67 0.62 16.29
C TYR A 144 3.20 0.97 16.07
N GLY A 145 2.76 2.10 16.62
CA GLY A 145 1.45 2.66 16.32
C GLY A 145 1.36 3.26 14.91
N GLN A 146 0.15 3.41 14.40
CA GLN A 146 -0.08 3.94 13.05
C GLN A 146 0.38 5.39 12.83
N GLN A 147 0.75 5.67 11.59
CA GLN A 147 0.72 6.97 10.94
C GLN A 147 -0.30 6.95 9.77
N PRO A 148 -1.04 8.04 9.53
CA PRO A 148 -1.03 9.28 10.30
C PRO A 148 -1.57 9.02 11.72
N GLY A 149 -0.91 9.65 12.70
CA GLY A 149 -1.38 9.60 14.07
C GLY A 149 -2.64 10.45 14.24
N GLY A 150 -3.51 10.05 15.17
CA GLY A 150 -4.74 10.79 15.48
C GLY A 150 -5.96 9.88 15.57
N VAL A 151 -7.09 10.50 15.90
CA VAL A 151 -8.39 9.82 15.98
C VAL A 151 -9.07 9.93 14.63
N LEU A 152 -9.58 8.79 14.16
CA LEU A 152 -10.35 8.65 12.94
C LEU A 152 -9.61 9.10 11.65
N VAL A 153 -8.32 8.76 11.51
CA VAL A 153 -7.50 9.19 10.36
C VAL A 153 -6.74 8.04 9.71
N SER A 154 -6.60 8.11 8.38
CA SER A 154 -5.74 7.27 7.53
C SER A 154 -5.08 8.13 6.45
N TYR A 155 -4.08 7.61 5.76
CA TYR A 155 -3.67 8.20 4.48
C TYR A 155 -4.64 7.72 3.39
N SER A 156 -5.20 8.63 2.59
CA SER A 156 -6.10 8.27 1.49
C SER A 156 -6.01 9.28 0.34
N ASP A 157 -6.20 8.81 -0.88
CA ASP A 157 -6.17 9.62 -2.10
C ASP A 157 -7.52 10.25 -2.51
N ASP A 158 -8.61 9.87 -1.86
CA ASP A 158 -9.92 10.50 -2.03
C ASP A 158 -10.70 10.52 -0.69
N PHE A 159 -11.86 11.16 -0.69
CA PHE A 159 -12.74 11.21 0.45
C PHE A 159 -13.46 9.88 0.67
N PHE A 160 -13.73 9.50 1.92
CA PHE A 160 -14.32 8.20 2.28
C PHE A 160 -15.70 7.93 1.61
N LEU A 161 -16.43 8.94 1.10
CA LEU A 161 -17.65 8.69 0.32
C LEU A 161 -17.39 8.38 -1.17
N ARG A 162 -16.16 8.04 -1.54
CA ARG A 162 -15.75 7.66 -2.89
C ARG A 162 -14.87 6.42 -2.85
N GLU A 163 -14.72 5.79 -4.00
CA GLU A 163 -13.67 4.78 -4.15
C GLU A 163 -12.32 5.44 -3.92
N ASN A 164 -11.54 4.86 -3.02
CA ASN A 164 -10.28 5.44 -2.59
C ASN A 164 -9.27 4.34 -2.25
N ASN A 165 -8.00 4.67 -2.41
CA ASN A 165 -6.88 3.88 -1.93
C ASN A 165 -6.44 4.47 -0.59
N HIS A 166 -6.56 3.70 0.48
CA HIS A 166 -6.13 4.17 1.79
C HIS A 166 -5.26 3.15 2.51
N GLY A 167 -4.57 3.61 3.55
CA GLY A 167 -3.77 2.74 4.39
C GLY A 167 -3.19 3.44 5.60
N ARG A 168 -2.41 2.64 6.34
CA ARG A 168 -1.62 3.10 7.49
C ARG A 168 -0.17 2.68 7.33
N MET A 169 0.71 3.48 7.92
CA MET A 169 2.13 3.20 8.05
C MET A 169 2.49 2.93 9.51
N PHE A 170 3.51 2.13 9.78
CA PHE A 170 3.99 1.74 11.10
C PHE A 170 5.50 1.95 11.17
N GLY A 171 5.97 2.55 12.26
CA GLY A 171 7.35 2.98 12.42
C GLY A 171 7.42 4.38 13.06
N PRO A 172 8.53 5.12 12.88
CA PRO A 172 9.73 4.74 12.15
C PRO A 172 10.65 3.86 13.02
N ASP A 173 11.14 2.75 12.45
CA ASP A 173 12.16 1.92 13.06
C ASP A 173 13.56 2.29 12.53
N PRO A 174 14.61 2.39 13.36
CA PRO A 174 15.97 2.70 12.90
C PRO A 174 16.57 1.52 12.11
N ILE A 175 17.02 1.76 10.88
CA ILE A 175 17.67 0.71 10.08
C ILE A 175 18.97 0.27 10.76
N GLU A 176 19.10 -1.00 11.11
CA GLU A 176 20.26 -1.47 11.89
C GLU A 176 21.59 -1.43 11.11
N THR A 177 21.52 -1.62 9.79
CA THR A 177 22.72 -1.75 8.94
C THR A 177 23.17 -0.44 8.30
N ALA A 178 22.42 0.65 8.47
CA ALA A 178 22.67 1.92 7.78
C ALA A 178 22.10 3.11 8.56
N THR A 179 22.36 4.33 8.10
CA THR A 179 21.66 5.50 8.63
C THR A 179 20.25 5.59 8.05
N GLY A 180 19.27 5.93 8.88
CA GLY A 180 17.93 6.24 8.43
C GLY A 180 16.87 5.48 9.21
N PHE A 181 15.67 5.46 8.65
CA PHE A 181 14.51 4.81 9.23
C PHE A 181 13.74 4.03 8.19
N VAL A 182 13.06 2.97 8.62
CA VAL A 182 12.14 2.18 7.83
C VAL A 182 10.72 2.30 8.39
N TRP A 183 9.75 2.17 7.50
CA TRP A 183 8.34 2.05 7.80
C TRP A 183 7.79 0.83 7.08
N SER A 184 6.85 0.13 7.71
CA SER A 184 5.98 -0.83 7.05
C SER A 184 4.59 -0.23 6.87
N GLY A 185 3.79 -0.72 5.93
CA GLY A 185 2.45 -0.19 5.70
C GLY A 185 1.54 -1.20 5.02
N ALA A 186 0.25 -1.03 5.26
CA ALA A 186 -0.80 -1.85 4.66
C ALA A 186 -1.87 -0.93 4.06
N PHE A 187 -2.12 -1.14 2.77
CA PHE A 187 -3.03 -0.35 1.95
C PHE A 187 -4.05 -1.23 1.24
N SER A 188 -5.27 -0.72 1.10
CA SER A 188 -6.35 -1.36 0.35
C SER A 188 -7.18 -0.32 -0.39
N THR A 189 -7.65 -0.69 -1.57
CA THR A 189 -8.67 0.01 -2.31
C THR A 189 -10.00 -0.40 -1.72
N GLU A 190 -10.83 0.59 -1.43
CA GLU A 190 -12.18 0.39 -0.97
C GLU A 190 -13.15 1.16 -1.84
N ARG A 191 -14.35 0.61 -2.02
CA ARG A 191 -15.47 1.32 -2.66
C ARG A 191 -16.59 1.49 -1.66
N VAL A 192 -17.34 2.57 -1.80
CA VAL A 192 -18.52 2.80 -0.96
C VAL A 192 -19.57 1.74 -1.23
N GLU A 193 -20.10 1.19 -0.15
CA GLU A 193 -21.29 0.36 -0.17
C GLU A 193 -22.28 0.86 0.87
N PHE A 194 -23.57 0.58 0.63
CA PHE A 194 -24.64 1.00 1.52
C PHE A 194 -25.31 -0.22 2.14
N ALA A 195 -25.24 -0.34 3.46
CA ALA A 195 -26.06 -1.26 4.23
C ALA A 195 -27.37 -0.54 4.59
N GLY A 196 -28.33 -0.56 3.67
CA GLY A 196 -29.52 0.28 3.77
C GLY A 196 -29.17 1.76 3.60
N TRP A 197 -29.37 2.56 4.64
CA TRP A 197 -29.06 4.00 4.63
C TRP A 197 -27.70 4.33 5.25
N VAL A 198 -26.97 3.33 5.76
CA VAL A 198 -25.68 3.52 6.42
C VAL A 198 -24.56 3.35 5.39
N PRO A 199 -23.77 4.39 5.09
CA PRO A 199 -22.60 4.26 4.24
C PRO A 199 -21.53 3.41 4.97
N GLY A 200 -20.91 2.52 4.22
CA GLY A 200 -19.74 1.76 4.61
C GLY A 200 -18.90 1.47 3.39
N HIS A 201 -17.99 0.52 3.52
CA HIS A 201 -17.07 0.16 2.46
C HIS A 201 -17.05 -1.34 2.18
N SER A 202 -16.74 -1.69 0.94
CA SER A 202 -16.27 -3.02 0.56
C SER A 202 -14.83 -2.96 0.09
N TYR A 203 -14.11 -4.04 0.36
CA TYR A 203 -12.79 -4.27 -0.15
C TYR A 203 -12.83 -4.44 -1.68
N VAL A 204 -11.85 -3.84 -2.36
CA VAL A 204 -11.65 -4.00 -3.80
C VAL A 204 -10.32 -4.70 -4.08
N SER A 205 -9.20 -4.13 -3.63
CA SER A 205 -7.87 -4.67 -3.94
C SER A 205 -6.76 -4.13 -3.04
N SER A 206 -5.85 -4.99 -2.60
CA SER A 206 -4.61 -4.60 -1.92
C SER A 206 -3.52 -4.20 -2.91
N ASN A 207 -3.43 -4.89 -4.05
CA ASN A 207 -2.40 -4.60 -5.06
C ASN A 207 -2.64 -3.26 -5.75
N GLN A 208 -3.89 -2.93 -6.09
CA GLN A 208 -4.25 -1.65 -6.69
C GLN A 208 -3.85 -0.48 -5.79
N ALA A 209 -4.13 -0.57 -4.48
CA ALA A 209 -3.77 0.50 -3.55
C ALA A 209 -2.26 0.62 -3.35
N ARG A 210 -1.55 -0.51 -3.22
CA ARG A 210 -0.07 -0.54 -3.18
C ARG A 210 0.52 0.16 -4.41
N ASP A 211 0.07 -0.22 -5.60
CA ASP A 211 0.62 0.25 -6.86
C ASP A 211 0.23 1.71 -7.13
N SER A 212 -0.96 2.13 -6.71
CA SER A 212 -1.41 3.53 -6.77
C SER A 212 -0.55 4.42 -5.87
N LEU A 213 -0.29 4.01 -4.63
CA LEU A 213 0.59 4.73 -3.72
C LEU A 213 2.02 4.83 -4.27
N ALA A 214 2.59 3.70 -4.70
CA ALA A 214 3.94 3.65 -5.27
C ALA A 214 4.07 4.56 -6.50
N THR A 215 3.10 4.48 -7.41
CA THR A 215 3.04 5.32 -8.60
C THR A 215 2.97 6.81 -8.22
N ALA A 216 2.14 7.18 -7.25
CA ALA A 216 1.97 8.56 -6.84
C ALA A 216 3.23 9.13 -6.17
N LEU A 217 3.86 8.39 -5.26
CA LEU A 217 5.11 8.79 -4.59
C LEU A 217 6.27 8.93 -5.59
N VAL A 218 6.37 8.05 -6.58
CA VAL A 218 7.41 8.12 -7.62
C VAL A 218 7.13 9.28 -8.60
N ARG A 219 5.90 9.42 -9.09
CA ARG A 219 5.54 10.48 -10.05
C ARG A 219 5.65 11.88 -9.44
N SER A 220 5.36 12.04 -8.16
CA SER A 220 5.55 13.31 -7.42
C SER A 220 7.02 13.60 -7.08
N GLY A 221 7.93 12.69 -7.38
CA GLY A 221 9.35 12.82 -7.08
C GLY A 221 9.69 12.69 -5.59
N GLN A 222 8.74 12.28 -4.74
CA GLN A 222 8.94 12.12 -3.29
C GLN A 222 9.65 10.82 -2.92
N ALA A 223 9.59 9.81 -3.79
CA ALA A 223 10.30 8.55 -3.62
C ALA A 223 10.88 8.03 -4.94
N THR A 224 11.87 7.14 -4.84
CA THR A 224 12.30 6.25 -5.92
C THR A 224 11.84 4.84 -5.64
N PHE A 225 11.53 4.08 -6.70
CA PHE A 225 11.24 2.66 -6.59
C PHE A 225 12.49 1.88 -6.16
N GLY A 226 12.37 1.12 -5.07
CA GLY A 226 13.45 0.30 -4.49
C GLY A 226 13.35 -1.18 -4.80
N GLY A 227 12.25 -1.64 -5.43
CA GLY A 227 12.02 -3.05 -5.75
C GLY A 227 10.78 -3.61 -5.05
N LEU A 228 10.62 -4.93 -5.16
CA LEU A 228 9.63 -5.72 -4.42
C LEU A 228 10.35 -6.64 -3.45
N VAL A 229 9.77 -6.84 -2.28
CA VAL A 229 10.26 -7.79 -1.26
C VAL A 229 9.16 -8.80 -0.97
N ALA A 230 9.48 -10.09 -1.09
CA ALA A 230 8.57 -11.16 -0.70
C ALA A 230 8.45 -11.19 0.83
N LEU A 231 7.24 -10.95 1.34
CA LEU A 231 6.92 -11.10 2.76
C LEU A 231 6.25 -12.44 3.06
N ASP A 232 5.92 -13.22 2.03
CA ASP A 232 5.21 -14.50 2.13
C ASP A 232 3.96 -14.36 2.99
N ASN A 233 3.17 -13.31 2.72
CA ASN A 233 1.96 -12.94 3.44
C ASN A 233 0.72 -12.90 2.53
N ALA A 234 0.77 -13.55 1.37
CA ALA A 234 -0.42 -13.98 0.65
C ALA A 234 -1.00 -15.20 1.37
N TYR A 235 -2.25 -15.12 1.81
CA TYR A 235 -2.88 -16.19 2.57
C TYR A 235 -4.26 -16.53 2.01
N GLN A 236 -4.50 -17.82 1.78
CA GLN A 236 -5.76 -18.36 1.30
C GLN A 236 -6.09 -19.65 2.05
N SER A 237 -7.25 -19.67 2.69
CA SER A 237 -7.81 -20.84 3.36
C SER A 237 -9.32 -20.88 3.15
N LEU A 238 -9.98 -21.91 3.70
CA LEU A 238 -11.45 -22.02 3.66
C LEU A 238 -12.14 -20.89 4.43
N THR A 239 -11.48 -20.31 5.44
CA THR A 239 -12.11 -19.34 6.36
C THR A 239 -11.50 -17.95 6.30
N SER A 240 -10.31 -17.79 5.72
CA SER A 240 -9.62 -16.48 5.67
C SER A 240 -8.83 -16.30 4.37
N THR A 241 -8.67 -15.05 3.97
CA THR A 241 -8.05 -14.62 2.72
C THR A 241 -7.34 -13.27 2.91
N THR A 242 -6.32 -12.98 2.11
CA THR A 242 -5.75 -11.64 1.95
C THR A 242 -6.24 -10.96 0.67
N GLY A 243 -7.39 -11.40 0.15
CA GLY A 243 -7.93 -10.91 -1.11
C GLY A 243 -7.01 -11.23 -2.29
N ASP A 244 -6.71 -10.21 -3.09
CA ASP A 244 -5.80 -10.31 -4.24
C ASP A 244 -4.33 -10.07 -3.88
N HIS A 245 -3.98 -9.79 -2.61
CA HIS A 245 -2.60 -9.54 -2.19
C HIS A 245 -1.65 -10.67 -2.62
N ASP A 246 -0.57 -10.29 -3.31
CA ASP A 246 0.36 -11.21 -3.98
C ASP A 246 1.52 -11.72 -3.10
N GLY A 247 1.58 -11.27 -1.83
CA GLY A 247 2.62 -11.68 -0.88
C GLY A 247 3.87 -10.80 -0.92
N PHE A 248 3.86 -9.71 -1.68
CA PHE A 248 4.97 -8.77 -1.79
C PHE A 248 4.64 -7.40 -1.20
N ALA A 249 5.65 -6.80 -0.58
CA ALA A 249 5.67 -5.38 -0.31
C ALA A 249 6.48 -4.63 -1.36
N VAL A 250 5.98 -3.46 -1.79
CA VAL A 250 6.77 -2.52 -2.58
C VAL A 250 7.72 -1.75 -1.68
N VAL A 251 8.97 -1.61 -2.09
CA VAL A 251 9.97 -0.77 -1.40
C VAL A 251 10.04 0.58 -2.09
N LEU A 252 9.89 1.66 -1.32
CA LEU A 252 9.99 3.04 -1.79
C LEU A 252 11.02 3.80 -0.95
N VAL A 253 11.99 4.44 -1.60
CA VAL A 253 13.08 5.17 -0.92
C VAL A 253 12.81 6.67 -1.03
N LEU A 254 12.64 7.37 0.10
CA LEU A 254 12.33 8.80 0.11
C LEU A 254 13.50 9.63 -0.46
N THR A 255 13.21 10.47 -1.46
CA THR A 255 14.22 11.21 -2.25
C THR A 255 14.76 12.45 -1.56
N GLY A 256 14.15 12.89 -0.46
CA GLY A 256 14.69 13.98 0.38
C GLY A 256 14.73 15.36 -0.29
N VAL A 257 14.09 15.55 -1.46
CA VAL A 257 14.06 16.83 -2.18
C VAL A 257 12.66 17.44 -2.10
N GLY A 258 12.52 18.40 -1.18
CA GLY A 258 11.78 19.65 -1.30
C GLY A 258 10.31 19.66 -1.78
N GLY A 259 9.38 19.66 -0.84
CA GLY A 259 8.18 20.52 -0.90
C GLY A 259 8.41 21.78 -0.05
N PRO A 260 7.75 22.92 -0.35
CA PRO A 260 8.20 24.24 0.11
C PRO A 260 8.31 24.32 1.63
N SER A 261 9.41 24.95 2.07
CA SER A 261 9.58 25.38 3.46
C SER A 261 8.32 26.08 3.96
N ARG A 262 7.85 25.62 5.13
CA ARG A 262 6.80 26.06 6.08
C ARG A 262 6.20 27.49 6.05
N ARG A 263 6.56 28.38 5.13
CA ARG A 263 6.02 29.74 4.98
C ARG A 263 4.74 29.84 4.15
N GLU A 264 4.35 28.80 3.41
CA GLU A 264 3.17 28.89 2.52
C GLU A 264 1.90 28.21 3.07
N MET A 265 1.98 27.48 4.18
CA MET A 265 0.82 26.82 4.82
C MET A 265 -0.04 27.77 5.69
N LEU A 266 0.28 29.06 5.71
CA LEU A 266 -0.37 30.09 6.52
C LEU A 266 -1.02 31.19 5.67
N VAL A 267 -1.60 30.86 4.52
CA VAL A 267 -2.53 31.78 3.83
C VAL A 267 -3.70 31.00 3.24
N SER A 268 -4.63 30.58 4.09
CA SER A 268 -6.04 30.40 3.71
C SER A 268 -6.96 30.77 4.87
N THR A 269 -6.87 32.04 5.26
CA THR A 269 -7.98 32.77 5.87
C THR A 269 -7.96 34.17 5.27
N ARG A 270 -8.83 34.43 4.28
CA ARG A 270 -9.09 35.77 3.77
C ARG A 270 -10.27 36.35 4.53
N GLY A 271 -10.10 37.53 5.12
CA GLY A 271 -11.22 38.35 5.60
C GLY A 271 -10.86 39.59 6.42
N GLY A 272 -10.38 40.67 5.75
CA GLY A 272 -10.38 42.09 6.18
C GLY A 272 -9.52 42.47 7.41
N VAL A 273 -8.95 43.66 7.56
CA VAL A 273 -9.23 44.99 7.00
C VAL A 273 -7.92 45.80 6.91
N THR A 274 -7.87 46.71 5.93
CA THR A 274 -6.88 47.77 5.65
C THR A 274 -6.23 48.46 6.86
N SER A 275 -4.90 48.62 6.84
CA SER A 275 -4.21 49.93 6.71
C SER A 275 -2.70 49.82 6.94
N GLY A 276 -1.93 50.44 6.04
CA GLY A 276 -0.84 51.33 6.46
C GLY A 276 0.60 50.80 6.54
N ILE A 277 1.42 51.43 5.69
CA ILE A 277 2.78 51.94 5.99
C ILE A 277 3.98 51.06 5.58
N MET A 278 4.77 51.70 4.71
CA MET A 278 6.10 51.33 4.21
C MET A 278 7.14 51.14 5.32
N ALA A 279 8.07 50.20 5.14
CA ALA A 279 9.48 50.42 5.53
C ALA A 279 10.42 49.47 4.75
N ALA A 280 11.58 50.03 4.44
CA ALA A 280 12.58 49.57 3.49
C ALA A 280 13.61 48.59 4.08
N SER A 281 14.42 48.05 3.14
CA SER A 281 15.81 47.56 3.24
C SER A 281 16.06 46.35 4.17
N VAL A 282 16.97 45.41 3.89
CA VAL A 282 18.37 45.53 3.46
C VAL A 282 18.76 44.25 2.71
N THR A 283 19.24 44.39 1.47
CA THR A 283 20.08 43.38 0.81
C THR A 283 21.48 43.46 1.41
N ALA A 284 21.93 42.39 2.07
CA ALA A 284 23.32 42.23 2.47
C ALA A 284 23.95 41.13 1.61
N GLU A 285 24.54 41.55 0.49
CA GLU A 285 25.55 40.77 -0.22
C GLU A 285 26.83 40.75 0.63
N ARG A 286 27.28 39.56 1.04
CA ARG A 286 28.62 39.38 1.64
C ARG A 286 29.59 39.04 0.51
N THR A 287 30.33 40.05 0.08
CA THR A 287 31.58 39.91 -0.67
C THR A 287 32.70 39.50 0.30
N CYS A 288 33.38 38.40 -0.01
CA CYS A 288 34.63 38.01 0.65
C CYS A 288 35.80 38.77 0.01
N PRO A 289 36.71 39.41 0.78
CA PRO A 289 37.99 39.82 0.24
C PRO A 289 38.98 38.64 0.25
N VAL A 290 39.57 38.39 -0.91
CA VAL A 290 40.77 37.59 -1.12
C VAL A 290 41.97 38.43 -0.70
N LEU A 291 42.85 37.91 0.16
CA LEU A 291 44.21 38.42 0.36
C LEU A 291 45.22 37.25 0.39
N PRO A 292 46.48 37.49 -0.04
CA PRO A 292 47.41 36.44 -0.45
C PRO A 292 48.29 35.88 0.69
N SER A 293 48.89 34.72 0.39
CA SER A 293 49.87 33.95 1.18
C SER A 293 51.06 34.76 1.70
N THR A 294 51.53 34.44 2.92
CA THR A 294 52.83 33.76 3.17
C THR A 294 53.11 33.49 4.66
N SER A 295 53.74 32.33 4.90
CA SER A 295 54.68 31.94 5.97
C SER A 295 54.27 31.71 7.43
N VAL A 296 54.43 30.43 7.83
CA VAL A 296 55.17 29.86 8.99
C VAL A 296 54.84 30.36 10.41
N GLY A 297 54.29 29.46 11.23
CA GLY A 297 54.34 29.54 12.70
C GLY A 297 53.33 28.64 13.41
N LEU A 298 53.80 27.62 14.12
CA LEU A 298 53.04 26.74 15.01
C LEU A 298 52.49 27.52 16.22
N THR A 299 51.19 27.41 16.52
CA THR A 299 50.66 27.41 17.90
C THR A 299 49.30 26.72 17.91
N GLN A 300 49.12 25.82 18.88
CA GLN A 300 47.92 25.05 19.17
C GLN A 300 46.71 25.95 19.45
N CYS A 301 45.52 25.51 19.02
CA CYS A 301 44.26 25.78 19.73
C CYS A 301 43.32 24.58 19.53
N ARG A 302 43.15 23.81 20.60
CA ARG A 302 42.02 22.91 20.82
C ARG A 302 40.82 23.76 21.26
N PRO A 303 39.58 23.37 20.92
CA PRO A 303 38.62 23.22 22.00
C PRO A 303 37.83 21.92 21.91
N ASP A 304 37.64 21.35 23.09
CA ASP A 304 36.86 20.16 23.39
C ASP A 304 35.38 20.31 23.04
N GLY A 305 34.81 19.26 22.46
CA GLY A 305 33.38 19.02 22.37
C GLY A 305 33.09 17.58 22.82
N PRO A 306 31.96 17.32 23.51
CA PRO A 306 31.74 16.05 24.20
C PRO A 306 31.49 14.90 23.22
N VAL A 307 32.27 13.83 23.37
CA VAL A 307 31.99 12.52 22.80
C VAL A 307 30.85 11.90 23.62
N VAL A 308 29.64 11.89 23.05
CA VAL A 308 28.54 11.06 23.58
C VAL A 308 28.79 9.64 23.10
N ALA A 309 29.34 8.81 23.99
CA ALA A 309 29.40 7.37 23.79
C ALA A 309 27.99 6.78 23.86
N ILE A 310 27.56 6.13 22.78
CA ILE A 310 26.36 5.29 22.76
C ILE A 310 26.71 4.00 23.51
N PRO A 311 26.03 3.63 24.60
CA PRO A 311 26.27 2.35 25.24
C PRO A 311 25.70 1.23 24.37
N ALA A 312 26.56 0.30 23.95
CA ALA A 312 26.16 -0.99 23.43
C ALA A 312 25.30 -1.71 24.48
N ARG A 313 24.09 -2.14 24.11
CA ARG A 313 23.27 -2.97 25.00
C ARG A 313 23.85 -4.37 25.06
N ARG A 314 24.08 -4.83 26.31
CA ARG A 314 24.37 -6.22 26.68
C ARG A 314 23.25 -7.14 26.19
N SER A 315 23.63 -8.24 25.55
CA SER A 315 22.84 -9.46 25.49
C SER A 315 22.61 -9.95 26.93
N LEU A 316 21.35 -10.13 27.31
CA LEU A 316 21.00 -10.90 28.50
C LEU A 316 20.68 -12.32 28.05
N ASP A 317 21.66 -13.20 28.21
CA ASP A 317 21.42 -14.62 28.42
C ASP A 317 20.54 -14.78 29.68
N ARG A 318 19.44 -15.52 29.54
CA ARG A 318 18.75 -16.13 30.67
C ARG A 318 18.40 -17.58 30.33
N THR A 319 19.29 -18.47 30.74
CA THR A 319 18.93 -19.77 31.28
C THR A 319 18.17 -19.58 32.60
N PHE A 320 16.91 -20.02 32.64
CA PHE A 320 16.33 -20.95 33.63
C PHE A 320 14.96 -21.41 33.14
#